data_AF-A0A7J7MGV2-F1
#
_entry.id   AF-A0A7J7MGV2-F1
#
_cell.length_a   1.000
_cell.length_b   1.000
_cell.length_c   1.000
_cell.angle_alpha   90.00
_cell.angle_beta   90.00
_cell.angle_gamma   90.00
#
_symmetry.space_group_name_H-M   'P 1'
#
loop_
_entity.id
_entity.type
_entity.pdbx_description
1 polymer ?
#
loop_
_entity_poly.entity_id
_entity_poly.type
_entity_poly.pdbx_seq_one_letter_code
_entity_poly.pdbx_strand_id
1 'polypeptide(L)' 'MRESKGDGEDFINEVASISRTSHVNVVSLLGFCFDDSKRALIYEFMPNGSLEKLSTKIDH' A
#
# COMPACT_ATOMS: atom_id res chain seq x y z
N MET A 1 4.39 -26.61 -5.81
CA MET A 1 4.46 -25.65 -4.69
C MET A 1 3.04 -25.46 -4.19
N ARG A 2 2.82 -25.51 -2.87
CA ARG A 2 1.48 -25.35 -2.29
C ARG A 2 1.16 -23.86 -2.26
N GLU A 3 0.50 -23.36 -3.29
CA GLU A 3 -0.31 -22.16 -3.12
C GLU A 3 -1.45 -22.53 -2.17
N SER A 4 -1.39 -22.06 -0.94
CA SER A 4 -2.56 -21.99 -0.09
C SER A 4 -3.56 -21.08 -0.80
N LYS A 5 -4.60 -21.67 -1.40
CA LYS A 5 -5.69 -21.00 -2.14
C LYS A 5 -6.30 -19.75 -1.48
N GLY A 6 -6.01 -19.46 -0.20
CA GLY A 6 -6.48 -18.26 0.51
C GLY A 6 -5.56 -17.02 0.41
N ASP A 7 -4.25 -17.18 0.25
CA ASP A 7 -3.31 -16.04 0.39
C ASP A 7 -3.38 -15.04 -0.78
N GLY A 8 -3.69 -15.52 -2.00
CA GLY A 8 -3.93 -14.64 -3.16
C GLY A 8 -5.27 -13.91 -3.09
N GLU A 9 -6.31 -14.57 -2.59
CA GLU A 9 -7.65 -14.00 -2.49
C GLU A 9 -7.71 -12.88 -1.46
N ASP A 10 -7.04 -13.07 -0.31
CA ASP A 10 -6.92 -12.04 0.73
C ASP A 10 -6.21 -10.79 0.19
N PHE A 11 -5.13 -10.97 -0.58
CA PHE A 11 -4.44 -9.84 -1.21
C PHE A 11 -5.36 -9.05 -2.16
N ILE A 12 -6.11 -9.74 -3.02
CA ILE A 12 -7.02 -9.08 -3.96
C ILE A 12 -8.18 -8.40 -3.23
N ASN A 13 -8.71 -9.01 -2.16
CA ASN A 13 -9.76 -8.42 -1.34
C ASN A 13 -9.30 -7.12 -0.68
N GLU A 14 -8.08 -7.10 -0.12
CA GLU A 14 -7.47 -5.90 0.45
C GLU A 14 -7.26 -4.82 -0.61
N VAL A 15 -6.65 -5.17 -1.76
CA VAL A 15 -6.46 -4.25 -2.89
C VAL A 15 -7.80 -3.64 -3.34
N ALA A 16 -8.83 -4.46 -3.48
CA ALA A 16 -10.16 -3.99 -3.87
C ALA A 16 -10.73 -3.01 -2.84
N SER A 17 -10.52 -3.27 -1.54
CA SER A 17 -10.94 -2.40 -0.45
C SER A 17 -10.26 -1.03 -0.50
N ILE A 18 -8.93 -1.01 -0.55
CA ILE A 18 -8.15 0.24 -0.57
C ILE A 18 -8.36 1.04 -1.86
N SER A 19 -8.57 0.38 -3.01
CA SER A 19 -8.76 1.04 -4.31
C SER A 19 -9.99 1.94 -4.35
N ARG A 20 -10.98 1.72 -3.47
CA ARG A 20 -12.19 2.55 -3.38
C ARG A 20 -12.01 3.77 -2.48
N THR A 21 -10.91 3.87 -1.74
CA THR A 21 -10.67 4.97 -0.82
C THR A 21 -10.05 6.14 -1.57
N SER A 22 -10.77 7.27 -1.65
CA SER A 22 -10.27 8.51 -2.22
C SER A 22 -10.63 9.67 -1.29
N HIS A 23 -9.63 10.21 -0.60
CA HIS A 23 -9.80 11.28 0.37
C HIS A 23 -8.54 12.14 0.46
N VAL A 24 -8.69 13.45 0.70
CA VAL A 24 -7.57 14.43 0.71
C VAL A 24 -6.46 14.10 1.72
N ASN A 25 -6.79 13.39 2.80
CA ASN A 25 -5.85 13.01 3.86
C ASN A 25 -5.37 11.55 3.78
N VAL A 26 -5.66 10.84 2.69
CA VAL A 26 -5.26 9.45 2.47
C VAL A 26 -4.50 9.37 1.15
N VAL A 27 -3.31 8.77 1.15
CA VAL A 27 -2.51 8.63 -0.08
C VAL A 27 -3.23 7.76 -1.10
N SER A 28 -3.25 8.22 -2.34
CA SER A 28 -3.93 7.51 -3.43
C SER A 28 -3.12 6.28 -3.84
N LEU A 29 -3.81 5.14 -3.96
CA LEU A 29 -3.28 3.98 -4.65
C LEU A 29 -3.36 4.24 -6.16
N LEU A 30 -2.22 4.17 -6.84
CA LEU A 30 -2.11 4.33 -8.29
C LEU A 30 -2.26 3.00 -9.04
N GLY A 31 -1.91 1.89 -8.38
CA GLY A 31 -2.03 0.56 -8.95
C GLY A 31 -1.41 -0.52 -8.07
N PHE A 32 -1.42 -1.75 -8.56
CA PHE A 32 -0.84 -2.89 -7.88
C PHE A 32 -0.22 -3.86 -8.89
N CYS A 33 0.68 -4.70 -8.40
CA CYS A 33 1.20 -5.86 -9.12
C CYS A 33 0.78 -7.10 -8.35
N PHE A 34 0.21 -8.07 -9.05
CA PHE A 34 -0.15 -9.37 -8.52
C PHE A 34 0.31 -10.44 -9.50
N ASP A 35 1.38 -11.12 -9.13
CA ASP A 35 1.99 -12.22 -9.87
C ASP A 35 2.33 -13.34 -8.87
N ASP A 36 2.51 -14.57 -9.34
CA ASP A 36 2.63 -15.78 -8.50
C ASP A 36 3.76 -15.68 -7.46
N SER A 37 4.78 -14.87 -7.75
CA SER A 37 5.94 -14.67 -6.88
C SER A 37 6.09 -13.25 -6.32
N LYS A 38 5.26 -12.29 -6.77
CA LYS A 38 5.43 -10.87 -6.46
C LYS A 38 4.10 -10.18 -6.23
N ARG A 39 4.03 -9.47 -5.11
CA ARG A 39 2.90 -8.61 -4.77
C ARG A 39 3.43 -7.23 -4.42
N ALA A 40 2.90 -6.19 -5.05
CA ALA A 40 3.32 -4.83 -4.80
C ALA A 40 2.15 -3.85 -4.91
N LEU A 41 2.23 -2.77 -4.14
CA LEU A 41 1.32 -1.63 -4.20
C LEU A 41 2.08 -0.41 -4.69
N ILE A 42 1.45 0.37 -5.55
CA ILE A 42 2.03 1.57 -6.15
C ILE A 42 1.20 2.75 -5.64
N TYR A 43 1.82 3.64 -4.88
CA TYR A 43 1.19 4.82 -4.29
C TYR A 43 1.76 6.11 -4.89
N GLU A 44 1.03 7.21 -4.72
CA GLU A 44 1.59 8.54 -4.93
C GLU A 44 2.79 8.77 -3.98
N PHE A 45 3.86 9.36 -4.53
CA PHE A 45 5.05 9.64 -3.74
C PHE A 45 4.82 10.79 -2.77
N MET A 46 5.15 10.57 -1.49
CA MET A 46 5.06 11.57 -0.43
C MET A 46 6.46 12.15 -0.14
N PRO A 47 6.80 13.34 -0.66
CA PRO A 47 8.17 13.88 -0.61
C PRO A 47 8.67 14.18 0.81
N ASN A 48 7.75 14.48 1.72
CA ASN A 48 8.09 14.77 3.11
C ASN A 48 8.26 13.50 3.97
N GLY A 49 8.04 12.32 3.39
CA GLY A 49 8.14 11.05 4.08
C GLY A 49 7.02 10.84 5.10
N SER A 50 7.27 9.98 6.09
CA SER A 50 6.32 9.68 7.15
C SER A 50 6.33 10.78 8.22
N LEU A 51 5.21 10.90 8.94
CA LEU A 51 5.11 11.80 10.08
C LEU A 51 6.18 11.50 11.15
N GLU A 52 6.48 10.22 11.39
CA GLU A 52 7.55 9.80 12.30
C GLU A 52 8.91 10.43 11.94
N LYS A 53 9.28 10.40 10.65
CA LYS A 53 10.52 11.02 10.14
C LYS A 53 10.51 12.54 10.24
N LEU A 54 9.33 13.14 10.34
CA LEU A 54 9.19 14.58 10.50
C LEU A 54 9.31 14.97 11.98
N SER A 55 8.70 14.21 12.89
CA SER A 55 8.82 14.43 14.33
C SER A 55 10.26 14.35 14.82
N THR A 56 11.04 13.38 14.33
CA THR A 56 12.46 13.25 14.72
C THR A 56 13.36 14.40 14.22
N LYS A 57 12.90 15.23 13.27
CA LYS A 57 13.62 16.44 12.85
C LYS A 57 13.34 17.65 13.74
N ILE A 58 12.27 17.62 14.55
CA ILE A 58 11.89 18.73 15.42
C ILE A 58 12.64 18.67 16.74
N ASP A 59 13.05 17.47 17.18
CA ASP A 59 13.79 17.24 18.42
C ASP A 59 15.32 17.49 18.30
N HIS A 60 15.81 18.06 17.19
CA HIS A 60 17.22 18.41 16.96
C HIS A 60 17.35 19.86 16.47
#